data_AF-A0AAV9L0Z2-F1
#
_entry.id   AF-A0AAV9L0Z2-F1
#
_cell.length_a   1.000
_cell.length_b   1.000
_cell.length_c   1.000
_cell.angle_alpha   90.00
_cell.angle_beta   90.00
_cell.angle_gamma   90.00
#
_symmetry.space_group_name_H-M   'P 1'
#
loop_
_entity.id
_entity.type
_entity.pdbx_description
1 polymer ?
#
loop_
_entity_poly.entity_id
_entity_poly.type
_entity_poly.pdbx_seq_one_letter_code
_entity_poly.pdbx_strand_id
1 'polypeptide(L)'
;MAIHRVVFLALLLLSGTFLLGSKVESADGKACTRNCDPDVAYMVCPSSGHRIIKQVCVNCCSARKGCKLFRNNGSVKCIGN
;
A
#
# COMPACT_ATOMS: atom_id res chain seq x y z
N MET A 1 -47.96 13.94 10.22
CA MET A 1 -46.70 14.20 10.96
C MET A 1 -45.96 12.94 11.43
N ALA A 2 -46.51 11.73 11.24
CA ALA A 2 -45.83 10.46 11.59
C ALA A 2 -45.00 9.88 10.42
N ILE A 3 -45.52 9.98 9.19
CA ILE A 3 -44.90 9.40 7.97
C ILE A 3 -43.51 9.99 7.70
N HIS A 4 -43.33 11.29 7.90
CA HIS A 4 -42.04 11.97 7.73
C HIS A 4 -40.96 11.44 8.69
N ARG A 5 -41.36 11.04 9.91
CA ARG A 5 -40.42 10.46 10.89
C ARG A 5 -40.01 9.05 10.52
N VAL A 6 -40.94 8.25 9.98
CA VAL A 6 -40.65 6.88 9.53
C VAL A 6 -39.76 6.89 8.28
N VAL A 7 -40.02 7.80 7.34
CA VAL A 7 -39.17 7.98 6.13
C VAL A 7 -37.77 8.47 6.50
N PHE A 8 -37.67 9.41 7.44
CA PHE A 8 -36.38 9.91 7.92
C PHE A 8 -35.57 8.82 8.64
N LEU A 9 -36.22 8.02 9.50
CA LEU A 9 -35.58 6.89 10.18
C LEU A 9 -35.15 5.79 9.19
N ALA A 10 -35.98 5.48 8.19
CA ALA A 10 -35.63 4.53 7.15
C ALA A 10 -34.43 5.02 6.31
N LEU A 11 -34.40 6.31 5.95
CA LEU A 11 -33.29 6.91 5.19
C LEU A 11 -31.97 6.88 5.96
N LEU A 12 -32.00 7.13 7.28
CA LEU A 12 -30.82 7.03 8.16
C LEU A 12 -30.31 5.59 8.29
N LEU A 13 -31.21 4.60 8.32
CA LEU A 13 -30.82 3.19 8.38
C LEU A 13 -30.19 2.71 7.06
N LEU A 14 -30.65 3.21 5.91
CA LEU A 14 -30.06 2.89 4.61
C LEU A 14 -28.69 3.56 4.37
N SER A 15 -28.45 4.76 4.91
CA SER A 15 -27.15 5.43 4.77
C SER A 15 -26.09 4.87 5.73
N GLY A 16 -26.50 4.41 6.92
CA GLY A 16 -25.61 3.82 7.92
C GLY A 16 -24.94 2.51 7.47
N THR A 17 -25.62 1.68 6.68
CA THR A 17 -25.07 0.41 6.18
C THR A 17 -24.05 0.60 5.05
N PHE A 18 -24.16 1.67 4.26
CA PHE A 18 -23.23 1.98 3.17
C PHE A 18 -21.84 2.40 3.69
N LEU A 19 -21.78 3.07 4.85
CA LEU A 19 -20.52 3.48 5.48
C LEU A 19 -19.80 2.33 6.18
N LEU A 20 -20.52 1.30 6.64
CA LEU A 20 -19.93 0.14 7.32
C LEU A 20 -19.42 -0.94 6.35
N GLY A 21 -19.91 -0.95 5.10
CA GLY A 21 -19.50 -1.89 4.04
C GLY A 21 -18.21 -1.49 3.32
N SER A 22 -17.71 -0.27 3.54
CA SER A 22 -16.37 0.12 3.10
C SER A 22 -15.36 -0.52 4.04
N LYS A 23 -15.12 -1.83 3.85
CA LYS A 23 -13.87 -2.44 4.30
C LYS A 23 -12.78 -1.72 3.53
N VAL A 24 -12.30 -0.62 4.13
CA VAL A 24 -10.99 -0.09 3.86
C VAL A 24 -10.10 -1.32 3.89
N GLU A 25 -9.62 -1.70 2.72
CA GLU A 25 -8.48 -2.59 2.64
C GLU A 25 -7.38 -1.78 3.30
N SER A 26 -7.33 -1.87 4.64
CA SER A 26 -6.22 -1.44 5.45
C SER A 26 -5.08 -2.23 4.84
N ALA A 27 -4.37 -1.59 3.91
CA ALA A 27 -3.12 -2.09 3.41
C ALA A 27 -2.38 -2.50 4.68
N ASP A 28 -2.17 -3.80 4.83
CA ASP A 28 -1.49 -4.43 5.94
C ASP A 28 -0.07 -3.85 5.92
N GLY A 29 0.03 -2.66 6.50
CA GLY A 29 1.18 -1.79 6.38
C GLY A 29 2.11 -2.27 7.46
N LYS A 30 2.84 -3.35 7.17
CA LYS A 30 3.90 -3.82 8.05
C LYS A 30 4.72 -2.60 8.45
N ALA A 31 4.83 -2.37 9.76
CA ALA A 31 5.58 -1.24 10.28
C ALA A 31 7.06 -1.45 9.93
N CYS A 32 7.50 -0.78 8.87
CA CYS A 32 8.87 -0.86 8.36
C CYS A 32 9.60 0.43 8.68
N THR A 33 10.79 0.31 9.25
CA THR A 33 11.70 1.44 9.43
C THR A 33 12.06 2.04 8.06
N ARG A 34 12.27 3.35 7.97
CA ARG A 34 12.60 4.05 6.71
C ARG A 34 14.10 4.22 6.47
N ASN A 35 14.92 3.34 7.03
CA ASN A 35 16.38 3.40 6.88
C ASN A 35 16.77 2.94 5.47
N CYS A 36 17.74 3.63 4.86
CA CYS A 36 18.32 3.22 3.60
C CYS A 36 19.21 1.98 3.83
N ASP A 37 19.04 0.95 3.02
CA ASP A 37 19.94 -0.21 3.04
C ASP A 37 21.16 0.10 2.15
N PRO A 38 22.39 0.17 2.72
CA PRO A 38 23.58 0.57 1.96
C PRO A 38 23.99 -0.44 0.88
N ASP A 39 23.53 -1.68 0.95
CA ASP A 39 23.82 -2.67 -0.08
C ASP A 39 22.89 -2.55 -1.29
N VAL A 40 21.86 -1.70 -1.23
CA VAL A 40 20.90 -1.53 -2.33
C VAL A 40 21.40 -0.43 -3.27
N ALA A 41 21.78 -0.82 -4.49
CA ALA A 41 22.26 0.10 -5.51
C ALA A 41 21.13 0.67 -6.37
N TYR A 42 20.16 -0.17 -6.73
CA TYR A 42 19.01 0.19 -7.54
C TYR A 42 17.84 -0.75 -7.31
N MET A 43 16.65 -0.37 -7.75
CA MET A 43 15.48 -1.24 -7.74
C MET A 43 14.77 -1.27 -9.10
N VAL A 44 14.03 -2.34 -9.34
CA VAL A 44 13.17 -2.52 -10.53
C VAL A 44 11.78 -2.91 -10.06
N CYS A 45 10.78 -2.14 -10.48
CA CYS A 45 9.39 -2.33 -10.08
C CYS A 45 8.50 -2.65 -11.30
N PRO A 46 7.55 -3.60 -11.20
CA PRO A 46 6.58 -3.87 -12.26
C PRO A 46 5.74 -2.65 -12.62
N SER A 47 5.34 -1.87 -11.60
CA SER A 47 4.55 -0.64 -11.75
C SER A 47 5.24 0.44 -12.59
N SER A 48 6.57 0.38 -12.71
CA SER A 48 7.38 1.36 -13.45
C SER A 48 7.75 0.82 -14.84
N GLY A 49 7.07 -0.22 -15.33
CA GLY A 49 7.41 -0.87 -16.60
C GLY A 49 8.81 -1.47 -16.59
N HIS A 50 9.25 -1.99 -15.44
CA HIS A 50 10.59 -2.56 -15.23
C HIS A 50 11.76 -1.59 -15.47
N ARG A 51 11.53 -0.28 -15.36
CA ARG A 51 12.60 0.71 -15.37
C ARG A 51 13.52 0.55 -14.15
N ILE A 52 14.81 0.78 -14.37
CA ILE A 52 15.83 0.82 -13.31
C ILE A 52 15.73 2.17 -12.60
N ILE A 53 15.51 2.13 -11.29
CA ILE A 53 15.47 3.30 -10.43
C ILE A 53 16.74 3.29 -9.58
N LYS A 54 17.64 4.25 -9.83
CA LYS A 54 18.91 4.44 -9.11
C LYS A 54 18.71 5.37 -7.91
N GLN A 55 19.69 5.42 -6.99
CA GLN A 55 19.69 6.30 -5.81
C GLN A 55 18.46 6.10 -4.92
N VAL A 56 18.13 4.84 -4.64
CA VAL A 56 16.97 4.49 -3.82
C VAL A 56 17.34 4.41 -2.35
N CYS A 57 16.68 5.22 -1.51
CA CYS A 57 16.71 5.02 -0.06
C CYS A 57 15.53 4.12 0.32
N VAL A 58 15.75 2.81 0.25
CA VAL A 58 14.77 1.81 0.65
C VAL A 58 15.49 0.67 1.38
N ASN A 59 14.76 -0.06 2.21
CA ASN A 59 15.16 -1.38 2.66
C ASN A 59 14.15 -2.41 2.19
N CYS A 60 14.44 -3.68 2.47
CA CYS A 60 13.60 -4.78 2.02
C CYS A 60 12.16 -4.74 2.57
N CYS A 61 11.99 -4.29 3.82
CA CYS A 61 10.69 -4.19 4.46
C CYS A 61 9.87 -3.07 3.82
N SER A 62 10.49 -1.89 3.61
CA SER A 62 9.82 -0.71 3.08
C SER A 62 9.66 -0.72 1.56
N ALA A 63 10.20 -1.74 0.87
CA ALA A 63 10.12 -1.86 -0.57
C ALA A 63 8.68 -2.15 -1.00
N ARG A 64 8.23 -1.47 -2.07
CA ARG A 64 6.89 -1.73 -2.61
C ARG A 64 6.77 -3.18 -3.09
N LYS A 65 5.60 -3.77 -2.89
CA LYS A 65 5.28 -5.14 -3.29
C LYS A 65 5.71 -5.43 -4.74
N GLY A 66 6.48 -6.50 -4.92
CA GLY A 66 6.97 -6.95 -6.22
C GLY A 66 8.18 -6.19 -6.77
N CYS A 67 8.63 -5.11 -6.12
CA CYS A 67 9.87 -4.44 -6.51
C CYS A 67 11.08 -5.27 -6.11
N LYS A 68 11.97 -5.52 -7.07
CA LYS A 68 13.25 -6.21 -6.85
C LYS A 68 14.32 -5.18 -6.51
N LEU A 69 14.99 -5.37 -5.38
CA LEU A 69 16.13 -4.54 -4.97
C LEU A 69 17.42 -5.28 -5.34
N PHE A 70 18.38 -4.56 -5.92
CA PHE A 70 19.62 -5.12 -6.43
C PHE A 70 20.83 -4.52 -5.73
N ARG A 71 21.84 -5.35 -5.51
CA ARG A 71 23.16 -4.92 -5.07
C ARG A 71 23.98 -4.36 -6.22
N ASN A 72 25.10 -3.73 -5.88
CA ASN A 72 26.02 -3.16 -6.86
C ASN A 72 26.62 -4.20 -7.83
N ASN A 73 26.68 -5.47 -7.42
CA ASN A 73 27.12 -6.60 -8.26
C ASN A 73 26.00 -7.20 -9.15
N GLY A 74 24.81 -6.61 -9.17
CA GLY A 74 23.66 -7.10 -9.92
C GLY A 74 22.88 -8.26 -9.29
N SER A 75 23.32 -8.77 -8.12
CA SER A 75 22.55 -9.78 -7.39
C SER A 75 21.26 -9.19 -6.80
N VAL A 76 20.18 -9.97 -6.80
CA VAL A 76 18.95 -9.60 -6.10
C VAL A 76 19.20 -9.68 -4.60
N LYS A 77 18.97 -8.57 -3.88
CA LYS A 77 18.99 -8.55 -2.42
C LYS A 77 17.67 -9.07 -1.87
N CYS A 78 16.54 -8.56 -2.36
CA CYS A 78 15.23 -9.10 -2.04
C CYS A 78 14.12 -8.57 -2.97
N ILE A 79 12.88 -9.02 -2.72
CA ILE A 79 11.66 -8.56 -3.37
C ILE A 79 10.77 -7.94 -2.28
N GLY A 80 10.28 -6.72 -2.50
CA GLY A 80 9.33 -6.09 -1.59
C GLY A 80 8.04 -6.88 -1.49
N ASN A 81 7.45 -6.94 -0.29
CA ASN A 81 6.23 -7.67 0.01
C ASN A 81 5.06 -6.74 0.32
#